data_AF-A0A356ATN7-F1
#
_entry.id   AF-A0A356ATN7-F1
#
_cell.length_a   1.000
_cell.length_b   1.000
_cell.length_c   1.000
_cell.angle_alpha   90.00
_cell.angle_beta   90.00
_cell.angle_gamma   90.00
#
_symmetry.space_group_name_H-M   'P 1'
#
loop_
_entity.id
_entity.type
_entity.pdbx_description
1 polymer ?
#
loop_
_entity_poly.entity_id
_entity_poly.type
_entity_poly.pdbx_seq_one_letter_code
_entity_poly.pdbx_strand_id
1 'polypeptide(L)'
;MFELDMKTIEREVYEPYQQTEIYKTAVVKLQKAIEKGDEMEIDDSVVFLETRVCELTYIKAFHDGMKFILDTIAGKEVIEI
;
A
#
# COMPACT_ATOMS: atom_id res chain seq x y z
N MET A 1 -6.67 13.62 18.54
CA MET A 1 -5.78 13.31 17.41
C MET A 1 -5.77 11.80 17.30
N PHE A 2 -6.31 11.23 16.21
CA PHE A 2 -6.22 9.78 16.01
C PHE A 2 -4.76 9.46 15.71
N GLU A 3 -4.12 8.64 16.56
CA GLU A 3 -2.80 8.10 16.25
C GLU A 3 -2.96 7.02 15.17
N LEU A 4 -2.13 7.11 14.14
CA LEU A 4 -2.08 6.10 13.10
C LEU A 4 -1.38 4.85 13.66
N ASP A 5 -2.03 3.70 13.60
CA ASP A 5 -1.42 2.42 13.95
C ASP A 5 -0.47 1.97 12.84
N MET A 6 0.76 2.51 12.90
CA MET A 6 1.81 2.24 11.94
C MET A 6 2.16 0.75 11.83
N LYS A 7 2.02 -0.03 12.92
CA LYS A 7 2.34 -1.46 12.91
C LYS A 7 1.35 -2.25 12.06
N THR A 8 0.07 -1.93 12.17
CA THR A 8 -0.96 -2.54 11.33
C THR A 8 -0.78 -2.12 9.88
N ILE A 9 -0.46 -0.84 9.61
CA ILE A 9 -0.19 -0.36 8.25
C ILE A 9 1.01 -1.10 7.63
N GLU A 10 2.12 -1.28 8.36
CA GLU A 10 3.27 -2.04 7.86
C GLU A 10 2.89 -3.47 7.47
N ARG A 11 2.26 -4.22 8.39
CA ARG A 11 1.93 -5.63 8.17
C ARG A 11 0.87 -5.83 7.08
N GLU A 12 -0.13 -4.96 7.05
CA GLU A 12 -1.31 -5.16 6.21
C GLU A 12 -1.17 -4.50 4.83
N VAL A 13 -0.35 -3.45 4.70
CA VAL A 13 -0.24 -2.66 3.46
C VAL A 13 1.15 -2.76 2.87
N TYR A 14 2.19 -2.42 3.63
CA TYR A 14 3.55 -2.34 3.09
C TYR A 14 4.17 -3.71 2.83
N GLU A 15 4.14 -4.63 3.81
CA GLU A 15 4.71 -5.98 3.65
C GLU A 15 4.10 -6.74 2.46
N PRO A 16 2.77 -6.80 2.27
CA PRO A 16 2.18 -7.50 1.13
C PRO A 16 2.55 -6.82 -0.20
N TYR A 17 2.64 -5.49 -0.22
CA TYR A 17 3.05 -4.78 -1.43
C TYR A 17 4.49 -5.07 -1.82
N GLN A 18 5.39 -5.15 -0.83
CA GLN A 18 6.80 -5.47 -1.06
C GLN A 18 7.01 -6.84 -1.74
N GLN A 19 6.05 -7.75 -1.59
CA GLN A 19 6.08 -9.06 -2.25
C GLN A 19 5.62 -9.02 -3.72
N THR A 20 5.03 -7.92 -4.19
CA THR A 20 4.55 -7.80 -5.57
C THR A 20 5.70 -7.67 -6.55
N GLU A 21 5.56 -8.28 -7.74
CA GLU A 21 6.56 -8.16 -8.81
C GLU A 21 6.73 -6.71 -9.30
N ILE A 22 5.67 -5.90 -9.20
CA ILE A 22 5.71 -4.47 -9.51
C ILE A 22 6.66 -3.75 -8.56
N TYR A 23 6.56 -3.99 -7.25
CA TYR A 23 7.46 -3.40 -6.26
C TYR A 23 8.91 -3.83 -6.50
N LYS A 24 9.16 -5.13 -6.66
CA LYS A 24 10.52 -5.65 -6.92
C LYS A 24 11.13 -5.03 -8.17
N THR A 25 10.36 -4.91 -9.25
CA THR A 25 10.80 -4.27 -10.50
C THR A 25 11.10 -2.79 -10.30
N ALA A 26 10.26 -2.09 -9.55
CA ALA A 26 10.44 -0.67 -9.26
C ALA A 26 11.67 -0.39 -8.39
N VAL A 27 11.93 -1.23 -7.38
CA VAL A 27 13.14 -1.15 -6.55
C VAL A 27 14.40 -1.38 -7.39
N VAL A 28 14.40 -2.36 -8.30
CA VAL A 28 15.53 -2.59 -9.21
C VAL A 28 15.76 -1.39 -10.15
N LYS A 29 14.68 -0.75 -10.63
CA LYS A 29 14.79 0.47 -11.44
C LYS A 29 15.37 1.63 -10.64
N LEU A 30 14.88 1.85 -9.43
CA LEU A 30 15.39 2.89 -8.53
C LEU A 30 16.87 2.66 -8.22
N GLN A 31 17.28 1.44 -7.90
CA GLN A 31 18.68 1.09 -7.66
C GLN A 31 19.56 1.43 -8.87
N LYS A 32 19.13 1.08 -10.08
CA LYS A 32 19.86 1.43 -11.32
C LYS A 32 19.93 2.93 -11.56
N ALA A 33 18.86 3.67 -11.28
CA ALA A 33 18.84 5.13 -11.41
C ALA A 33 19.83 5.79 -10.43
N ILE A 34 19.86 5.30 -9.19
CA ILE A 34 20.83 5.73 -8.16
C ILE A 34 22.26 5.42 -8.60
N GLU A 35 22.53 4.22 -9.10
CA GLU A 35 23.85 3.81 -9.59
C GLU A 35 24.34 4.67 -10.75
N LYS A 36 23.43 5.08 -11.65
CA LYS A 36 23.73 6.01 -12.75
C LYS A 36 23.93 7.45 -12.29
N GLY A 37 23.38 7.83 -11.14
CA GLY A 37 23.35 9.21 -10.66
C GLY A 37 22.42 10.12 -11.47
N ASP A 38 21.39 9.56 -12.11
CA ASP A 38 20.41 10.32 -12.88
C ASP A 38 19.25 10.76 -11.97
N GLU A 39 19.31 12.01 -11.49
CA GLU A 39 18.33 12.56 -10.56
C GLU A 39 16.90 12.51 -11.09
N MET A 40 16.70 12.63 -12.41
CA MET A 40 15.37 12.59 -13.01
C MET A 40 14.81 11.17 -13.02
N GLU A 41 15.63 10.18 -13.39
CA GLU A 41 15.23 8.75 -13.31
C GLU A 41 14.95 8.33 -11.85
N ILE A 42 15.65 8.91 -10.88
CA ILE A 42 15.42 8.65 -9.45
C ILE A 42 14.05 9.18 -9.04
N ASP A 43 13.73 10.45 -9.34
CA ASP A 43 12.46 11.07 -8.97
C ASP A 43 11.26 10.34 -9.59
N ASP A 44 11.35 10.02 -10.89
CA ASP A 44 10.34 9.23 -11.59
C ASP A 44 10.13 7.85 -10.94
N SER A 45 11.21 7.20 -10.50
CA SER A 45 11.14 5.90 -9.84
C SER A 45 10.51 5.96 -8.45
N VAL A 46 10.76 7.05 -7.70
CA VAL A 46 10.14 7.30 -6.39
C VAL A 46 8.64 7.56 -6.54
N VAL A 47 8.25 8.47 -7.44
CA VAL A 47 6.83 8.78 -7.72
C VAL A 47 6.06 7.54 -8.16
N PHE A 48 6.69 6.70 -8.99
CA PHE A 48 6.10 5.43 -9.40
C PHE A 48 5.84 4.49 -8.21
N LEU A 49 6.80 4.35 -7.31
CA LEU A 49 6.64 3.53 -6.09
C LEU A 49 5.51 4.06 -5.21
N GLU A 50 5.49 5.37 -4.93
CA GLU A 50 4.47 6.01 -4.11
C GLU A 50 3.06 5.82 -4.69
N THR A 51 2.89 6.06 -5.99
CA THR A 51 1.59 5.91 -6.67
C THR A 51 1.02 4.51 -6.51
N ARG A 52 1.87 3.48 -6.64
CA ARG A 52 1.45 2.09 -6.54
C ARG A 52 1.13 1.65 -5.11
N VAL A 53 1.89 2.13 -4.12
CA VAL A 53 1.54 1.93 -2.70
C VAL A 53 0.16 2.52 -2.42
N CYS A 54 -0.11 3.74 -2.90
CA CYS A 54 -1.39 4.42 -2.74
C CYS A 54 -2.54 3.65 -3.39
N GLU A 55 -2.39 3.15 -4.61
CA GLU A 55 -3.40 2.33 -5.29
C GLU A 55 -3.76 1.07 -4.49
N LEU A 56 -2.77 0.35 -3.97
CA LEU A 56 -3.02 -0.86 -3.18
C LEU A 56 -3.66 -0.57 -1.84
N THR A 57 -3.22 0.50 -1.18
CA THR A 57 -3.86 0.97 0.05
C THR A 57 -5.32 1.28 -0.20
N TYR A 58 -5.63 1.97 -1.30
CA TYR A 58 -7.00 2.28 -1.70
C TYR A 58 -7.84 1.03 -1.98
N ILE A 59 -7.32 0.10 -2.80
CA ILE A 59 -8.01 -1.16 -3.13
C ILE A 59 -8.26 -1.99 -1.86
N LYS A 60 -7.26 -2.11 -0.98
CA LYS A 60 -7.39 -2.85 0.27
C LYS A 60 -8.42 -2.21 1.18
N ALA A 61 -8.34 -0.90 1.42
CA ALA A 61 -9.32 -0.17 2.22
C ALA A 61 -10.74 -0.32 1.67
N PHE A 62 -10.90 -0.29 0.33
CA PHE A 62 -12.19 -0.54 -0.31
C PHE A 62 -12.70 -1.96 -0.06
N HIS A 63 -11.85 -2.98 -0.25
CA HIS A 63 -12.22 -4.37 0.02
C HIS A 63 -12.54 -4.62 1.49
N ASP A 64 -11.77 -4.06 2.42
CA ASP A 64 -12.00 -4.18 3.85
C ASP A 64 -13.33 -3.50 4.26
N GLY A 65 -13.62 -2.32 3.70
CA GLY A 65 -14.92 -1.66 3.89
C GLY A 65 -16.10 -2.48 3.33
N MET A 66 -15.95 -3.07 2.15
CA MET A 66 -16.96 -3.97 1.58
C MET A 66 -17.17 -5.22 2.43
N LYS A 67 -16.08 -5.80 2.96
CA LYS A 67 -16.14 -6.95 3.85
C LYS A 67 -16.86 -6.61 5.15
N PHE A 68 -16.54 -5.48 5.76
CA PHE A 68 -17.23 -4.97 6.95
C PHE A 68 -18.75 -4.85 6.72
N ILE A 69 -19.16 -4.26 5.59
CA ILE A 69 -20.59 -4.13 5.25
C ILE A 69 -21.23 -5.53 5.12
N LEU A 70 -20.58 -6.48 4.45
CA LEU A 70 -21.09 -7.84 4.27
C LEU A 70 -21.17 -8.60 5.60
N ASP A 71 -20.15 -8.51 6.44
CA ASP A 71 -20.11 -9.17 7.74
C ASP A 71 -21.13 -8.56 8.71
N THR A 72 -21.38 -7.24 8.63
CA THR A 72 -22.47 -6.56 9.35
C THR A 72 -23.85 -7.07 8.88
N ILE A 73 -24.11 -7.14 7.56
CA ILE A 73 -25.38 -7.67 7.03
C ILE A 73 -25.59 -9.14 7.43
N ALA A 74 -24.51 -9.91 7.47
CA ALA A 74 -24.53 -11.31 7.90
C ALA A 74 -24.64 -11.50 9.42
N GLY A 75 -24.69 -10.41 10.21
CA GLY A 75 -24.78 -10.43 11.66
C GLY A 75 -23.51 -10.93 12.36
N LYS A 76 -22.36 -10.94 11.66
CA LYS A 76 -21.06 -11.34 12.20
C LYS A 76 -20.31 -10.19 12.86
N GLU A 77 -20.58 -8.96 12.43
CA GLU A 77 -20.09 -7.75 13.07
C GLU A 77 -21.25 -6.98 13.69
N VAL A 78 -21.12 -6.65 14.97
CA VAL A 78 -22.11 -5.85 15.71
C VAL A 78 -21.60 -4.41 15.71
N ILE A 79 -22.36 -3.52 15.07
CA ILE A 79 -22.20 -2.08 15.29
C ILE A 79 -22.87 -1.79 16.64
N GLU A 80 -22.09 -1.76 17.72
CA GLU A 80 -22.57 -1.14 18.96
C GLU A 80 -22.63 0.37 18.72
N ILE A 81 -23.85 0.92 18.75
CA ILE A 81 -24.16 2.35 18.60
C ILE A 81 -24.25 2.97 19.99
#